data_AF-A0A4R0N8B3-F1
#
_entry.id   AF-A0A4R0N8B3-F1
#
_cell.length_a   1.000
_cell.length_b   1.000
_cell.length_c   1.000
_cell.angle_alpha   90.00
_cell.angle_beta   90.00
_cell.angle_gamma   90.00
#
_symmetry.space_group_name_H-M   'P 1'
#
loop_
_entity.id
_entity.type
_entity.pdbx_description
1 polymer ?
#
loop_
_entity_poly.entity_id
_entity_poly.type
_entity_poly.pdbx_seq_one_letter_code
_entity_poly.pdbx_strand_id
1 'polypeptide(L)'
;MKVIALSIIVLVSSIVLVTCKKVKPGIATSVSGFAIDSAKNKRLANASVVIYGCRINSMNGSRLCADSVIGAKTDLKGDFNMSFVSDGNYIGYDVEISYYDKNYERKNSVKLNPGVKNSVILSAIELSNLKLDLKILSNPIGEISVHSWKTSYFLKGTSNDVILNFKVYPNVKNDVHLIVWDPKIGRYRKIIENVSIGLLDTTTYQKIVQTTNDFPIN
;
A
#
# COMPACT_ATOMS: atom_id res chain seq x y z
N MET A 1 10.63 52.38 26.88
CA MET A 1 9.53 51.90 26.00
C MET A 1 9.91 51.69 24.52
N LYS A 2 11.03 52.21 23.99
CA LYS A 2 11.43 51.99 22.58
C LYS A 2 12.10 50.64 22.27
N VAL A 3 12.74 50.00 23.25
CA VAL A 3 13.51 48.75 23.06
C VAL A 3 12.61 47.51 22.92
N ILE A 4 11.46 47.48 23.60
CA ILE A 4 10.52 46.35 23.56
C ILE A 4 9.84 46.26 22.18
N ALA A 5 9.56 47.39 21.54
CA ALA A 5 8.95 47.43 20.21
C ALA A 5 9.89 46.87 19.12
N LEU A 6 11.20 47.13 19.22
CA LEU A 6 12.18 46.64 18.24
C LEU A 6 12.38 45.12 18.34
N SER A 7 12.41 44.57 19.56
CA SER A 7 12.55 43.14 19.79
C SER A 7 11.35 42.32 19.30
N ILE A 8 10.12 42.87 19.41
CA ILE A 8 8.91 42.23 18.89
C ILE A 8 8.91 42.25 17.35
N ILE A 9 9.36 43.33 16.72
CA ILE A 9 9.46 43.42 15.25
C ILE A 9 10.49 42.42 14.70
N VAL A 10 11.63 42.25 15.37
CA VAL A 10 12.64 41.23 14.99
C VAL A 10 12.10 39.81 15.19
N LEU A 11 11.35 39.55 16.26
CA LEU A 11 10.75 38.23 16.50
C LEU A 11 9.66 37.90 15.46
N VAL A 12 8.78 38.87 15.14
CA VAL A 12 7.72 38.71 14.13
C VAL A 12 8.30 38.57 12.72
N SER A 13 9.37 39.29 12.38
CA SER A 13 10.06 39.12 11.08
C SER A 13 10.86 37.83 10.97
N SER A 14 11.39 37.31 12.08
CA SER A 14 12.09 36.01 12.13
C SER A 14 11.12 34.83 11.95
N ILE A 15 9.88 34.95 12.43
CA ILE A 15 8.84 33.92 12.27
C ILE A 15 8.31 33.84 10.83
N VAL A 16 8.33 34.94 10.07
CA VAL A 16 7.85 34.99 8.68
C VAL A 16 8.86 34.38 7.68
N LEU A 17 10.14 34.25 8.05
CA LEU A 17 11.19 33.80 7.12
C LEU A 17 11.47 32.29 7.13
N VAL A 18 10.82 31.50 7.99
CA VAL A 18 10.77 30.03 7.82
C VAL A 18 9.73 29.68 6.74
N THR A 19 9.84 30.31 5.57
CA THR A 19 9.00 29.97 4.43
C THR A 19 9.43 28.59 3.95
N CYS A 20 8.57 27.61 4.17
CA CYS A 20 8.70 26.30 3.57
C CYS A 20 8.72 26.49 2.04
N LYS A 21 9.89 26.33 1.42
CA LYS A 21 10.12 26.68 0.01
C LYS A 21 9.34 25.71 -0.89
N LYS A 22 8.16 26.15 -1.34
CA LYS A 22 7.38 25.45 -2.35
C LYS A 22 8.10 25.47 -3.71
N VAL A 23 7.87 24.45 -4.52
CA VAL A 23 8.27 24.47 -5.93
C VAL A 23 7.50 25.60 -6.61
N LYS A 24 8.17 26.44 -7.40
CA LYS A 24 7.51 27.55 -8.10
C LYS A 24 6.48 27.01 -9.11
N PRO A 25 5.36 27.72 -9.32
CA PRO A 25 4.44 27.38 -10.41
C PRO A 25 5.13 27.54 -11.78
N GLY A 26 4.67 26.80 -12.79
CA GLY A 26 5.19 26.87 -14.16
C GLY A 26 6.46 26.06 -14.41
N ILE A 27 7.00 25.37 -13.40
CA ILE A 27 8.19 24.53 -13.55
C ILE A 27 7.82 23.19 -14.21
N ALA A 28 8.21 23.02 -15.47
CA ALA A 28 8.02 21.78 -16.22
C ALA A 28 9.01 20.70 -15.77
N THR A 29 8.50 19.52 -15.41
CA THR A 29 9.30 18.37 -14.96
C THR A 29 8.92 17.16 -15.79
N SER A 30 9.92 16.39 -16.23
CA SER A 30 9.70 15.12 -16.93
C SER A 30 10.34 13.98 -16.15
N VAL A 31 9.71 12.82 -16.18
CA VAL A 31 10.12 11.62 -15.44
C VAL A 31 10.00 10.44 -16.39
N SER A 32 11.12 9.78 -16.65
CA SER A 32 11.16 8.53 -17.40
C SER A 32 11.89 7.48 -16.58
N GLY A 33 11.57 6.22 -16.78
CA GLY A 33 12.18 5.15 -16.01
C GLY A 33 11.56 3.81 -16.25
N PHE A 34 11.84 2.89 -15.34
CA PHE A 34 11.24 1.58 -15.36
C PHE A 34 10.97 1.02 -13.97
N ALA A 35 10.09 0.03 -13.91
CA ALA A 35 9.72 -0.67 -12.68
C ALA A 35 10.21 -2.12 -12.68
N ILE A 36 10.71 -2.57 -11.52
CA ILE A 36 11.17 -3.93 -11.29
C ILE A 36 10.40 -4.62 -10.15
N ASP A 37 10.20 -5.92 -10.31
CA ASP A 37 9.79 -6.81 -9.25
C ASP A 37 11.03 -7.22 -8.46
N SER A 38 11.15 -6.72 -7.24
CA SER A 38 12.27 -7.05 -6.35
C SER A 38 12.29 -8.50 -5.87
N ALA A 39 11.16 -9.21 -5.90
CA ALA A 39 11.09 -10.62 -5.49
C ALA A 39 11.37 -11.56 -6.67
N LYS A 40 10.82 -11.28 -7.85
CA LYS A 40 10.97 -12.12 -9.05
C LYS A 40 12.13 -11.69 -9.97
N ASN A 41 12.80 -10.57 -9.66
CA ASN A 41 13.86 -9.95 -10.46
C ASN A 41 13.49 -9.78 -11.96
N LYS A 42 12.29 -9.24 -12.23
CA LYS A 42 11.77 -9.04 -13.59
C LYS A 42 11.23 -7.62 -13.77
N ARG A 43 11.03 -7.19 -15.03
CA ARG A 43 10.34 -5.94 -15.35
C ARG A 43 8.85 -6.05 -15.01
N LEU A 44 8.27 -4.99 -14.44
CA LEU A 44 6.85 -4.93 -14.10
C LEU A 44 6.07 -4.27 -15.22
N ALA A 45 5.34 -5.08 -16.00
CA ALA A 45 4.42 -4.58 -17.01
C ALA A 45 3.08 -4.15 -16.40
N ASN A 46 2.45 -3.13 -16.97
CA ASN A 46 1.13 -2.62 -16.57
C ASN A 46 1.01 -2.12 -15.12
N ALA A 47 2.12 -1.91 -14.42
CA ALA A 47 2.12 -1.38 -13.07
C ALA A 47 1.74 0.11 -13.07
N SER A 48 0.84 0.49 -12.16
CA SER A 48 0.41 1.89 -12.03
C SER A 48 1.50 2.71 -11.35
N VAL A 49 2.05 3.71 -12.03
CA VAL A 49 3.06 4.64 -11.52
C VAL A 49 2.39 5.99 -11.27
N VAL A 50 2.65 6.62 -10.13
CA VAL A 50 2.05 7.90 -9.77
C VAL A 50 3.12 8.87 -9.27
N ILE A 51 2.99 10.13 -9.68
CA ILE A 51 3.72 11.25 -9.10
C ILE A 51 2.82 11.88 -8.02
N TYR A 52 3.34 11.94 -6.79
CA TYR A 52 2.67 12.56 -5.66
C TYR A 52 3.28 13.92 -5.33
N GLY A 53 2.42 14.90 -5.09
CA GLY A 53 2.77 16.19 -4.52
C GLY A 53 2.99 16.06 -3.02
N CYS A 54 4.07 16.66 -2.53
CA CYS A 54 4.48 16.56 -1.14
C CYS A 54 4.27 17.89 -0.40
N ARG A 55 3.91 17.80 0.88
CA ARG A 55 3.70 18.92 1.80
C ARG A 55 4.42 18.64 3.11
N ILE A 56 4.64 19.69 3.92
CA ILE A 56 5.06 19.50 5.30
C ILE A 56 3.82 19.23 6.14
N ASN A 57 3.84 18.15 6.90
CA ASN A 57 2.84 17.83 7.90
C ASN A 57 2.93 18.85 9.04
N SER A 58 1.84 19.57 9.26
CA SER A 58 1.75 20.63 10.28
C SER A 58 1.92 20.11 11.72
N MET A 59 1.66 18.83 11.98
CA MET A 59 1.72 18.26 13.32
C MET A 59 3.14 17.92 13.79
N ASN A 60 4.03 17.52 12.88
CA ASN A 60 5.36 17.01 13.24
C ASN A 60 6.49 17.48 12.31
N GLY A 61 6.21 18.38 11.37
CA GLY A 61 7.20 18.88 10.42
C GLY A 61 7.68 17.85 9.39
N SER A 62 7.14 16.63 9.39
CA SER A 62 7.56 15.58 8.46
C SER A 62 7.09 15.87 7.04
N ARG A 63 7.82 15.36 6.05
CA ARG A 63 7.40 15.42 4.66
C ARG A 63 6.38 14.32 4.37
N LEU A 64 5.19 14.70 3.91
CA LEU A 64 4.11 13.80 3.52
C LEU A 64 3.82 13.96 2.02
N CYS A 65 3.76 12.86 1.29
CA CYS A 65 3.40 12.82 -0.12
C CYS A 65 2.15 11.95 -0.28
N ALA A 66 1.03 12.55 -0.69
CA ALA A 66 -0.25 11.86 -0.75
C ALA A 66 -1.15 12.34 -1.89
N ASP A 67 -0.97 13.58 -2.35
CA ASP A 67 -1.83 14.15 -3.39
C ASP A 67 -1.32 13.70 -4.78
N SER A 68 -2.10 12.87 -5.47
CA SER A 68 -1.77 12.43 -6.83
C SER A 68 -1.78 13.63 -7.79
N VAL A 69 -0.67 13.81 -8.51
CA VAL A 69 -0.52 14.88 -9.53
C VAL A 69 -0.81 14.33 -10.91
N ILE A 70 -0.15 13.23 -11.26
CA ILE A 70 -0.31 12.52 -12.54
C ILE A 70 0.06 11.06 -12.34
N GLY A 71 -0.51 10.18 -13.15
CA GLY A 71 -0.13 8.77 -13.20
C GLY A 71 -0.09 8.22 -14.61
N ALA A 72 0.64 7.12 -14.77
CA ALA A 72 0.74 6.36 -15.99
C ALA A 72 0.82 4.86 -15.65
N LYS A 73 0.75 4.00 -16.66
CA LYS A 73 1.10 2.59 -16.51
C LYS A 73 2.41 2.32 -17.20
N THR A 74 3.17 1.38 -16.65
CA THR A 74 4.32 0.84 -17.36
C THR A 74 3.89 0.05 -18.57
N ASP A 75 4.69 0.09 -19.64
CA ASP A 75 4.48 -0.71 -20.83
C ASP A 75 4.87 -2.20 -20.62
N LEU A 76 4.85 -2.99 -21.69
CA LEU A 76 5.22 -4.42 -21.63
C LEU A 76 6.70 -4.67 -21.26
N LYS A 77 7.57 -3.67 -21.40
CA LYS A 77 8.99 -3.72 -20.99
C LYS A 77 9.21 -3.15 -19.59
N GLY A 78 8.13 -2.73 -18.94
CA GLY A 78 8.14 -2.10 -17.62
C GLY A 78 8.61 -0.66 -17.64
N ASP A 79 8.71 -0.03 -18.81
CA ASP A 79 9.15 1.35 -18.98
C ASP A 79 7.95 2.31 -18.84
N PHE A 80 8.21 3.53 -18.37
CA PHE A 80 7.20 4.58 -18.26
C PHE A 80 7.78 5.97 -18.53
N ASN A 81 6.92 6.90 -18.92
CA ASN A 81 7.25 8.31 -19.09
C ASN A 81 6.06 9.20 -18.71
N MET A 82 6.33 10.27 -17.98
CA MET A 82 5.33 11.25 -17.54
C MET A 82 5.94 12.65 -17.53
N SER A 83 5.13 13.67 -17.79
CA SER A 83 5.53 15.07 -17.68
C SER A 83 4.41 15.86 -17.01
N PHE A 84 4.78 16.84 -16.19
CA PHE A 84 3.83 17.73 -15.54
C PHE A 84 4.44 19.13 -15.35
N VAL A 85 3.57 20.12 -15.10
CA VAL A 85 3.97 21.49 -14.77
C VAL A 85 3.55 21.77 -13.32
N SER A 86 4.48 22.24 -12.50
CA SER A 86 4.19 22.57 -11.10
C SER A 86 3.14 23.67 -10.98
N ASP A 87 2.24 23.50 -10.02
CA ASP A 87 1.15 24.43 -9.70
C ASP A 87 1.48 25.41 -8.56
N GLY A 88 2.63 25.23 -7.89
CA GLY A 88 3.03 26.04 -6.75
C GLY A 88 2.55 25.54 -5.39
N ASN A 89 1.81 24.43 -5.33
CA ASN A 89 1.16 23.99 -4.08
C ASN A 89 2.06 23.15 -3.19
N TYR A 90 3.06 22.48 -3.77
CA TYR A 90 3.86 21.44 -3.13
C TYR A 90 5.29 21.87 -2.86
N ILE A 91 5.92 21.29 -1.85
CA ILE A 91 7.34 21.51 -1.50
C ILE A 91 8.30 20.67 -2.34
N GLY A 92 7.76 19.70 -3.07
CA GLY A 92 8.47 18.77 -3.91
C GLY A 92 7.54 17.67 -4.37
N TYR A 93 8.08 16.73 -5.15
CA TYR A 93 7.33 15.64 -5.73
C TYR A 93 8.10 14.34 -5.57
N ASP A 94 7.37 13.25 -5.43
CA ASP A 94 7.88 11.89 -5.40
C ASP A 94 7.22 11.07 -6.49
N VAL A 95 7.92 10.08 -7.03
CA VAL A 95 7.35 9.08 -7.93
C VAL A 95 7.48 7.70 -7.31
N GLU A 96 6.41 6.91 -7.38
CA GLU A 96 6.36 5.54 -6.86
C GLU A 96 5.33 4.68 -7.62
N ILE A 97 5.37 3.36 -7.37
CA ILE A 97 4.25 2.49 -7.73
C ILE A 97 3.05 2.85 -6.85
N SER A 98 1.89 3.01 -7.46
CA SER A 98 0.67 3.50 -6.81
C SER A 98 0.29 2.63 -5.62
N TYR A 99 0.03 3.29 -4.48
CA TYR A 99 -0.54 2.63 -3.30
C TYR A 99 -1.88 1.93 -3.57
N TYR A 100 -2.64 2.41 -4.55
CA TYR A 100 -3.97 1.90 -4.86
C TYR A 100 -3.94 0.66 -5.76
N ASP A 101 -2.78 0.30 -6.30
CA ASP A 101 -2.64 -0.91 -7.11
C ASP A 101 -2.49 -2.15 -6.22
N LYS A 102 -3.61 -2.86 -6.02
CA LYS A 102 -3.69 -4.04 -5.14
C LYS A 102 -2.86 -5.24 -5.62
N ASN A 103 -2.28 -5.19 -6.81
CA ASN A 103 -1.43 -6.26 -7.33
C ASN A 103 0.03 -6.12 -6.90
N TYR A 104 0.43 -4.97 -6.36
CA TYR A 104 1.82 -4.69 -6.04
C TYR A 104 1.97 -4.18 -4.60
N GLU A 105 3.05 -4.57 -3.95
CA GLU A 105 3.54 -3.88 -2.76
C GLU A 105 4.74 -3.01 -3.15
N ARG A 106 4.57 -1.68 -3.09
CA ARG A 106 5.66 -0.72 -3.34
C ARG A 106 6.83 -0.92 -2.36
N LYS A 107 8.06 -0.78 -2.84
CA LYS A 107 9.28 -0.87 -2.01
C LYS A 107 10.03 0.43 -1.88
N ASN A 108 9.89 1.33 -2.84
CA ASN A 108 10.53 2.64 -2.78
C ASN A 108 9.62 3.75 -3.32
N SER A 109 9.98 4.96 -2.90
CA SER A 109 9.55 6.22 -3.48
C SER A 109 10.82 7.00 -3.85
N VAL A 110 10.80 7.65 -5.01
CA VAL A 110 11.95 8.40 -5.52
C VAL A 110 11.61 9.88 -5.57
N LYS A 111 12.39 10.69 -4.84
CA LYS A 111 12.27 12.15 -4.87
C LYS A 111 12.68 12.70 -6.23
N LEU A 112 11.82 13.54 -6.79
CA LEU A 112 12.06 14.20 -8.06
C LEU A 112 12.76 15.55 -7.86
N ASN A 113 13.61 15.91 -8.82
CA ASN A 113 14.15 17.25 -8.98
C ASN A 113 13.24 18.03 -9.95
N PRO A 114 12.53 19.07 -9.50
CA PRO A 114 11.68 19.86 -10.38
C PRO A 114 12.49 20.63 -11.42
N GLY A 115 11.94 20.80 -12.62
CA GLY A 115 12.56 21.60 -13.68
C GLY A 115 13.57 20.85 -14.55
N VAL A 116 13.77 19.55 -14.29
CA VAL A 116 14.72 18.71 -15.04
C VAL A 116 14.06 17.41 -15.52
N LYS A 117 14.80 16.68 -16.35
CA LYS A 117 14.48 15.30 -16.72
C LYS A 117 15.00 14.37 -15.63
N ASN A 118 14.10 13.60 -15.03
CA ASN A 118 14.41 12.62 -14.01
C ASN A 118 14.43 11.22 -14.64
N SER A 119 15.50 10.46 -14.38
CA SER A 119 15.58 9.04 -14.75
C SER A 119 15.48 8.20 -13.48
N VAL A 120 14.50 7.31 -13.39
CA VAL A 120 14.15 6.63 -12.14
C VAL A 120 14.03 5.12 -12.30
N ILE A 121 14.38 4.39 -11.25
CA ILE A 121 14.11 2.96 -11.13
C ILE A 121 13.16 2.79 -9.94
N LEU A 122 11.99 2.22 -10.21
CA LEU A 122 10.99 1.90 -9.20
C LEU A 122 11.04 0.42 -8.90
N SER A 123 10.79 0.08 -7.64
CA SER A 123 10.80 -1.28 -7.13
C SER A 123 9.50 -1.55 -6.39
N ALA A 124 8.89 -2.69 -6.70
CA ALA A 124 7.76 -3.23 -5.98
C ALA A 124 7.90 -4.76 -5.89
N ILE A 125 6.94 -5.42 -5.25
CA ILE A 125 6.75 -6.87 -5.32
C ILE A 125 5.42 -7.11 -6.01
N GLU A 126 5.41 -7.88 -7.10
CA GLU A 126 4.16 -8.40 -7.68
C GLU A 126 3.61 -9.50 -6.77
N LEU A 127 2.40 -9.29 -6.27
CA LEU A 127 1.74 -10.21 -5.36
C LEU A 127 1.18 -11.41 -6.13
N SER A 128 1.38 -12.60 -5.57
CA SER A 128 0.77 -13.82 -6.08
C SER A 128 -0.68 -13.94 -5.64
N ASN A 129 -1.45 -14.74 -6.37
CA ASN A 129 -2.80 -15.13 -5.97
C ASN A 129 -2.73 -16.40 -5.12
N LEU A 130 -3.36 -16.39 -3.95
CA LEU A 130 -3.69 -17.59 -3.20
C LEU A 130 -5.16 -17.91 -3.41
N LYS A 131 -5.44 -19.03 -4.07
CA LYS A 131 -6.77 -19.58 -4.24
C LYS A 131 -7.03 -20.57 -3.10
N LEU A 132 -7.78 -20.15 -2.09
CA LEU A 132 -8.19 -20.98 -0.98
C LEU A 132 -9.51 -21.69 -1.32
N ASP A 133 -9.46 -23.01 -1.44
CA ASP A 133 -10.64 -23.87 -1.47
C ASP A 133 -11.01 -24.24 -0.03
N LEU A 134 -12.05 -23.59 0.50
CA LEU A 134 -12.46 -23.70 1.90
C LEU A 134 -13.82 -24.39 2.00
N LYS A 135 -13.81 -25.53 2.69
CA LYS A 135 -15.01 -26.28 3.05
C LYS A 135 -15.20 -26.30 4.57
N ILE A 136 -16.31 -25.75 5.05
CA ILE A 136 -16.72 -25.77 6.44
C ILE A 136 -17.99 -26.60 6.53
N LEU A 137 -17.91 -27.78 7.15
CA LEU A 137 -19.04 -28.70 7.23
C LEU A 137 -20.07 -28.26 8.28
N SER A 138 -19.60 -27.63 9.36
CA SER A 138 -20.46 -27.12 10.44
C SER A 138 -19.96 -25.78 10.99
N ASN A 139 -20.84 -24.80 11.06
CA ASN A 139 -20.58 -23.50 11.67
C ASN A 139 -21.76 -23.09 12.58
N PRO A 140 -21.85 -23.66 13.79
CA PRO A 140 -22.91 -23.33 14.74
C PRO A 140 -22.81 -21.90 15.31
N ILE A 141 -21.70 -21.20 15.06
CA ILE A 141 -21.42 -19.85 15.56
C ILE A 141 -21.96 -18.76 14.60
N GLY A 142 -22.24 -19.11 13.34
CA GLY A 142 -23.01 -18.30 12.39
C GLY A 142 -22.19 -17.51 11.36
N GLU A 143 -21.21 -16.73 11.79
CA GLU A 143 -20.32 -15.95 10.91
C GLU A 143 -18.85 -16.31 11.13
N ILE A 144 -18.11 -16.47 10.03
CA ILE A 144 -16.66 -16.65 10.04
C ILE A 144 -15.99 -15.57 9.21
N SER A 145 -14.97 -14.95 9.79
CA SER A 145 -14.05 -14.07 9.10
C SER A 145 -12.86 -14.88 8.61
N VAL A 146 -12.61 -14.83 7.31
CA VAL A 146 -11.43 -15.44 6.68
C VAL A 146 -10.57 -14.32 6.13
N HIS A 147 -9.38 -14.15 6.71
CA HIS A 147 -8.51 -13.02 6.41
C HIS A 147 -7.10 -13.50 6.05
N SER A 148 -6.52 -12.89 5.02
CA SER A 148 -5.09 -12.99 4.73
C SER A 148 -4.60 -11.65 4.22
N TRP A 149 -3.51 -11.18 4.81
CA TRP A 149 -2.90 -9.89 4.48
C TRP A 149 -3.90 -8.72 4.49
N LYS A 150 -4.13 -8.06 3.35
CA LYS A 150 -5.05 -6.91 3.20
C LYS A 150 -6.46 -7.31 2.73
N THR A 151 -6.77 -8.60 2.65
CA THR A 151 -8.06 -9.10 2.13
C THR A 151 -8.80 -9.91 3.18
N SER A 152 -10.06 -9.57 3.40
CA SER A 152 -10.96 -10.25 4.34
C SER A 152 -12.27 -10.62 3.66
N TYR A 153 -12.76 -11.81 3.98
CA TYR A 153 -14.06 -12.32 3.58
C TYR A 153 -14.87 -12.66 4.83
N PHE A 154 -16.17 -12.36 4.80
CA PHE A 154 -17.10 -12.72 5.86
C PHE A 154 -18.08 -13.73 5.29
N LEU A 155 -18.03 -14.97 5.77
CA LEU A 155 -18.92 -16.04 5.34
C LEU A 155 -19.98 -16.24 6.40
N LYS A 156 -21.23 -16.30 5.96
CA LYS A 156 -22.40 -16.51 6.81
C LYS A 156 -23.03 -17.85 6.51
N GLY A 157 -23.57 -18.49 7.53
CA GLY A 157 -24.33 -19.73 7.41
C GLY A 157 -23.72 -20.87 8.20
N THR A 158 -24.47 -21.97 8.26
CA THR A 158 -24.14 -23.15 9.05
C THR A 158 -23.15 -24.09 8.37
N SER A 159 -22.87 -23.89 7.08
CA SER A 159 -21.85 -24.59 6.30
C SER A 159 -21.41 -23.71 5.12
N ASN A 160 -20.21 -23.94 4.59
CA ASN A 160 -19.66 -23.22 3.45
C ASN A 160 -18.83 -24.15 2.57
N ASP A 161 -18.91 -24.00 1.25
CA ASP A 161 -18.03 -24.65 0.27
C ASP A 161 -17.69 -23.58 -0.78
N VAL A 162 -16.56 -22.91 -0.59
CA VAL A 162 -16.26 -21.65 -1.28
C VAL A 162 -14.80 -21.58 -1.72
N ILE A 163 -14.58 -20.86 -2.81
CA ILE A 163 -13.25 -20.51 -3.30
C ILE A 163 -13.00 -19.03 -3.02
N LEU A 164 -11.99 -18.73 -2.22
CA LEU A 164 -11.57 -17.37 -1.87
C LEU A 164 -10.23 -17.04 -2.53
N ASN A 165 -10.05 -15.80 -2.97
CA ASN A 165 -8.83 -15.36 -3.67
C ASN A 165 -8.15 -14.25 -2.90
N PHE A 166 -6.91 -14.49 -2.47
CA PHE A 166 -6.12 -13.50 -1.73
C PHE A 166 -4.94 -13.03 -2.57
N LYS A 167 -4.60 -11.74 -2.46
CA LYS A 167 -3.29 -11.24 -2.87
C LYS A 167 -2.33 -11.41 -1.71
N VAL A 168 -1.22 -12.10 -1.95
CA VAL A 168 -0.26 -12.52 -0.93
C VAL A 168 1.17 -12.35 -1.41
N TYR A 169 2.12 -12.30 -0.48
CA TYR A 169 3.53 -12.17 -0.84
C TYR A 169 4.04 -13.48 -1.46
N PRO A 170 4.74 -13.42 -2.61
CA PRO A 170 5.40 -14.59 -3.17
C PRO A 170 6.62 -14.99 -2.34
N ASN A 171 7.02 -16.25 -2.45
CA ASN A 171 8.24 -16.82 -1.85
C ASN A 171 8.37 -16.64 -0.32
N VAL A 172 7.24 -16.54 0.38
CA VAL A 172 7.18 -16.50 1.85
C VAL A 172 6.00 -17.31 2.36
N LYS A 173 5.99 -17.62 3.66
CA LYS A 173 4.79 -18.14 4.34
C LYS A 173 3.82 -16.99 4.57
N ASN A 174 2.57 -17.19 4.17
CA ASN A 174 1.50 -16.24 4.41
C ASN A 174 0.51 -16.87 5.39
N ASP A 175 0.05 -16.06 6.34
CA ASP A 175 -0.96 -16.47 7.29
C ASP A 175 -2.36 -16.32 6.68
N VAL A 176 -3.18 -17.36 6.83
CA VAL A 176 -4.61 -17.33 6.57
C VAL A 176 -5.31 -17.58 7.89
N HIS A 177 -6.02 -16.58 8.37
CA HIS A 177 -6.73 -16.62 9.63
C HIS A 177 -8.19 -16.96 9.40
N LEU A 178 -8.70 -17.92 10.15
CA LEU A 178 -10.10 -18.26 10.23
C LEU A 178 -10.57 -17.91 11.64
N ILE A 179 -11.44 -16.91 11.78
CA ILE A 179 -11.82 -16.32 13.07
C ILE A 179 -13.34 -16.33 13.20
N VAL A 180 -13.83 -16.78 14.36
CA VAL A 180 -15.25 -16.73 14.74
C VAL A 180 -15.38 -16.09 16.11
N TRP A 181 -16.43 -15.28 16.32
CA TRP A 181 -16.80 -14.79 17.65
C TRP A 181 -17.81 -15.75 18.27
N ASP A 182 -17.44 -16.45 19.34
CA ASP A 182 -18.33 -17.39 20.03
C ASP A 182 -19.08 -16.67 21.17
N PRO A 183 -20.37 -16.34 20.99
CA PRO A 183 -21.13 -15.59 21.97
C PRO A 183 -21.39 -16.39 23.26
N LYS A 184 -21.30 -17.73 23.22
CA LYS A 184 -21.53 -18.57 24.42
C LYS A 184 -20.43 -18.41 25.45
N ILE A 185 -19.20 -18.19 25.00
CA ILE A 185 -18.03 -17.98 25.85
C ILE A 185 -17.55 -16.52 25.87
N GLY A 186 -18.13 -15.65 25.04
CA GLY A 186 -17.76 -14.25 24.93
C GLY A 186 -16.31 -14.03 24.48
N ARG A 187 -15.78 -14.90 23.61
CA ARG A 187 -14.40 -14.85 23.12
C ARG A 187 -14.30 -15.23 21.64
N TYR A 188 -13.20 -14.83 21.01
CA TYR A 188 -12.86 -15.28 19.67
C TYR A 188 -12.25 -16.68 19.71
N ARG A 189 -12.60 -17.49 18.72
CA ARG A 189 -11.86 -18.69 18.38
C ARG A 189 -11.17 -18.49 17.04
N LYS A 190 -9.94 -18.98 16.91
CA LYS A 190 -9.17 -18.80 15.68
C LYS A 190 -8.28 -19.99 15.33
N ILE A 191 -8.16 -20.24 14.03
CA ILE A 191 -7.08 -21.06 13.46
C ILE A 191 -6.24 -20.15 12.56
N ILE A 192 -4.92 -20.37 12.55
CA ILE A 192 -3.99 -19.71 11.64
C ILE A 192 -3.32 -20.79 10.81
N GLU A 193 -3.56 -20.76 9.51
CA GLU A 193 -2.88 -21.62 8.54
C GLU A 193 -1.67 -20.89 7.96
N ASN A 194 -0.51 -21.53 8.01
CA ASN A 194 0.71 -21.01 7.41
C ASN A 194 0.89 -21.63 6.03
N VAL A 195 0.57 -20.88 4.97
CA VAL A 195 0.62 -21.36 3.59
C VAL A 195 1.89 -20.88 2.91
N SER A 196 2.74 -21.81 2.47
CA SER A 196 3.92 -21.49 1.67
C SER A 196 3.51 -21.14 0.25
N ILE A 197 3.85 -19.92 -0.20
CA ILE A 197 3.57 -19.45 -1.56
C ILE A 197 4.89 -19.43 -2.33
N GLY A 198 4.92 -20.08 -3.49
CA GLY A 198 6.10 -20.07 -4.37
C GLY A 198 6.22 -18.76 -5.18
N LEU A 199 6.99 -18.81 -6.27
CA LEU A 199 7.10 -17.71 -7.23
C LEU A 199 6.02 -17.75 -8.33
N LEU A 200 5.16 -18.78 -8.33
CA LEU A 200 4.05 -18.93 -9.27
C LEU A 200 3.01 -17.81 -9.08
N ASP A 201 2.34 -17.45 -10.17
CA ASP A 201 1.33 -16.39 -10.14
C ASP A 201 0.08 -16.78 -9.35
N THR A 202 -0.23 -18.08 -9.26
CA THR A 202 -1.32 -18.59 -8.44
C THR A 202 -0.91 -19.86 -7.71
N THR A 203 -1.21 -19.94 -6.41
CA THR A 203 -1.09 -21.14 -5.58
C THR A 203 -2.48 -21.53 -5.10
N THR A 204 -2.82 -22.81 -5.20
CA THR A 204 -4.08 -23.34 -4.66
C THR A 204 -3.80 -24.02 -3.33
N TYR A 205 -4.62 -23.75 -2.32
CA TYR A 205 -4.56 -24.39 -1.01
C TYR A 205 -5.96 -24.81 -0.61
N GLN A 206 -6.10 -26.04 -0.09
CA GLN A 206 -7.39 -26.59 0.32
C GLN A 206 -7.43 -26.69 1.84
N LYS A 207 -8.54 -26.27 2.44
CA LYS A 207 -8.82 -26.44 3.86
C LYS A 207 -10.22 -26.99 4.07
N ILE A 208 -10.30 -28.10 4.80
CA ILE A 208 -11.55 -28.65 5.31
C ILE A 208 -11.60 -28.41 6.81
N VAL A 209 -12.67 -27.75 7.26
CA VAL A 209 -13.01 -27.53 8.67
C VAL A 209 -14.23 -28.39 8.99
N GLN A 210 -14.08 -29.31 9.93
CA GLN A 210 -15.19 -30.14 10.39
C GLN A 210 -16.22 -29.29 11.14
N THR A 211 -15.79 -28.53 12.14
CA THR A 211 -16.64 -27.57 12.85
C THR A 211 -15.85 -26.37 13.37
N THR A 212 -16.48 -25.20 13.43
CA THR A 212 -15.87 -24.00 14.01
C THR A 212 -15.82 -24.02 15.55
N ASN A 213 -16.55 -24.93 16.20
CA ASN A 213 -16.46 -25.15 17.65
C ASN A 213 -15.08 -25.67 18.09
N ASP A 214 -14.39 -26.38 17.21
CA ASP A 214 -13.07 -26.98 17.49
C ASP A 214 -11.93 -25.96 17.38
N PHE A 215 -12.24 -24.73 16.99
CA PHE A 215 -11.24 -23.68 16.92
C PHE A 215 -10.72 -23.36 18.33
N PRO A 216 -9.39 -23.24 18.51
CA PRO A 216 -8.80 -22.81 19.77
C PRO A 216 -9.31 -21.45 20.23
N ILE A 217 -9.61 -21.33 21.52
CA ILE A 217 -9.98 -20.06 22.17
C ILE A 217 -8.73 -19.19 22.28
N ASN A 218 -8.85 -17.91 21.92
CA ASN A 218 -7.84 -16.89 22.21
C ASN A 218 -8.31 -15.91 23.27
#